data_AF-A0A2H0A1W6-F1
#
_entry.id   AF-A0A2H0A1W6-F1
#
_cell.length_a   1.000
_cell.length_b   1.000
_cell.length_c   1.000
_cell.angle_alpha   90.00
_cell.angle_beta   90.00
_cell.angle_gamma   90.00
#
_symmetry.space_group_name_H-M   'P 1'
#
loop_
_entity.id
_entity.type
_entity.pdbx_description
1 polymer ?
#
loop_
_entity_poly.entity_id
_entity_poly.type
_entity_poly.pdbx_seq_one_letter_code
_entity_poly.pdbx_strand_id
1 'polypeptide(L)'
;MIMTHTSQSKKLYLPALIIVAMILTLLVFIGFSTYWNLNRARGNALKFVHQQGVATLQIIDASLLPLIETTDFKKDSIDQLIRKAGNNQYIEFVYIVDRDGRVLHASSPFHEESPAEWMPQASSDNNIFYRIKKLPDTMPIYEMAQKIIPVDNNETGKWISNPPPHSTALAARKGYENAMLVVGLKMSSFEMAQHEDFHHAIIMVSILVALGAGTIFFIFVIHGYHRMNRRLRETQEYTRHVVESMASGLLSIDENGNVLSFNNLALEFIGQSSVDMDRFNLQ
;
A
#
# COMPACT_ATOMS: atom_id res chain seq x y z
N MET A 1 -20.79 43.53 45.25
CA MET A 1 -19.82 43.54 44.14
C MET A 1 -19.28 42.12 44.01
N ILE A 2 -19.80 41.34 43.05
CA ILE A 2 -19.48 39.91 42.91
C ILE A 2 -18.36 39.80 41.88
N MET A 3 -17.16 39.47 42.34
CA MET A 3 -15.98 39.28 41.49
C MET A 3 -15.92 37.83 41.03
N THR A 4 -15.73 37.67 39.73
CA THR A 4 -15.79 36.44 38.95
C THR A 4 -14.62 35.50 39.24
N HIS A 5 -14.91 34.21 39.48
CA HIS A 5 -13.92 33.14 39.32
C HIS A 5 -14.21 32.37 38.03
N THR A 6 -13.48 32.71 36.98
CA THR A 6 -13.52 32.00 35.70
C THR A 6 -12.72 30.70 35.81
N SER A 7 -13.43 29.57 35.74
CA SER A 7 -12.85 28.23 35.68
C SER A 7 -12.01 28.06 34.41
N GLN A 8 -10.69 28.18 34.54
CA GLN A 8 -9.71 28.11 33.46
C GLN A 8 -9.19 26.68 33.17
N SER A 9 -9.96 25.63 33.45
CA SER A 9 -9.52 24.23 33.32
C SER A 9 -9.72 23.61 31.92
N LYS A 10 -10.36 24.32 30.97
CA LYS A 10 -10.63 23.79 29.61
C LYS A 10 -9.52 23.99 28.58
N LYS A 11 -8.41 24.69 28.90
CA LYS A 11 -7.41 25.09 27.89
C LYS A 11 -6.32 24.05 27.57
N LEU A 12 -6.12 23.01 28.40
CA LEU A 12 -5.05 22.01 28.17
C LEU A 12 -5.47 20.73 27.42
N TYR A 13 -6.77 20.48 27.21
CA TYR A 13 -7.21 19.33 26.40
C TYR A 13 -7.13 19.60 24.90
N LEU A 14 -7.15 20.87 24.50
CA LEU A 14 -7.11 21.30 23.10
C LEU A 14 -5.82 20.85 22.39
N PRO A 15 -4.61 21.06 22.95
CA PRO A 15 -3.36 20.65 22.31
C PRO A 15 -3.23 19.13 22.16
N ALA A 16 -3.62 18.36 23.18
CA ALA A 16 -3.57 16.90 23.14
C ALA A 16 -4.54 16.32 22.10
N LEU A 17 -5.74 16.91 21.99
CA LEU A 17 -6.73 16.51 20.99
C LEU A 17 -6.28 16.83 19.56
N ILE A 18 -5.59 17.95 19.35
CA ILE A 18 -4.99 18.31 18.06
C ILE A 18 -3.93 17.27 17.65
N ILE A 19 -3.06 16.85 18.58
CA ILE A 19 -2.03 15.84 18.30
C ILE A 19 -2.67 14.50 17.92
N VAL A 20 -3.66 14.03 18.68
CA VAL A 20 -4.38 12.79 18.36
C VAL A 20 -5.08 12.88 16.99
N ALA A 21 -5.72 14.01 16.70
CA ALA A 21 -6.37 14.24 15.40
C ALA A 21 -5.38 14.27 14.24
N MET A 22 -4.18 14.85 14.44
CA MET A 22 -3.10 14.86 13.44
C MET A 22 -2.59 13.45 13.15
N ILE A 23 -2.41 12.63 14.19
CA ILE A 23 -1.96 11.24 14.03
C ILE A 23 -3.01 10.39 13.33
N LEU A 24 -4.28 10.55 13.70
CA LEU A 24 -5.39 9.85 13.03
C LEU A 24 -5.51 10.23 11.56
N THR A 25 -5.40 11.52 11.22
CA THR A 25 -5.43 11.96 9.83
C THR A 25 -4.23 11.44 9.04
N LEU A 26 -3.03 11.47 9.62
CA LEU A 26 -1.84 10.88 9.00
C LEU A 26 -2.00 9.37 8.75
N LEU A 27 -2.59 8.64 9.70
CA LEU A 27 -2.87 7.20 9.60
C LEU A 27 -3.80 6.90 8.43
N VAL A 28 -4.93 7.62 8.37
CA VAL A 28 -5.92 7.46 7.30
C VAL A 28 -5.30 7.80 5.95
N PHE A 29 -4.55 8.89 5.87
CA PHE A 29 -3.90 9.32 4.64
C PHE A 29 -2.87 8.30 4.15
N ILE A 30 -2.02 7.78 5.04
CA ILE A 30 -1.01 6.77 4.70
C ILE A 30 -1.68 5.45 4.31
N GLY A 31 -2.65 4.97 5.08
CA GLY A 31 -3.36 3.73 4.75
C GLY A 31 -4.06 3.83 3.40
N PHE A 32 -4.69 4.97 3.13
CA PHE A 32 -5.27 5.26 1.83
C PHE A 32 -4.22 5.30 0.72
N SER A 33 -3.09 6.00 0.95
CA SER A 33 -1.98 6.12 0.00
C SER A 33 -1.36 4.76 -0.35
N THR A 34 -1.04 3.92 0.64
CA THR A 34 -0.49 2.58 0.43
C THR A 34 -1.45 1.69 -0.35
N TYR A 35 -2.74 1.70 0.00
CA TYR A 35 -3.75 0.93 -0.72
C TYR A 35 -3.89 1.37 -2.19
N TRP A 36 -3.92 2.68 -2.43
CA TRP A 36 -3.99 3.23 -3.79
C TRP A 36 -2.71 2.98 -4.59
N ASN A 37 -1.54 3.08 -3.96
CA ASN A 37 -0.26 2.87 -4.61
C ASN A 37 -0.10 1.42 -5.08
N LEU A 38 -0.51 0.45 -4.25
CA LEU A 38 -0.43 -0.97 -4.61
C LEU A 38 -1.32 -1.32 -5.81
N ASN A 39 -2.52 -0.73 -5.86
CA ASN A 39 -3.43 -0.93 -6.99
C ASN A 39 -2.87 -0.29 -8.28
N ARG A 40 -2.21 0.86 -8.16
CA ARG A 40 -1.52 1.54 -9.27
C ARG A 40 -0.33 0.73 -9.78
N ALA A 41 0.47 0.17 -8.88
CA ALA A 41 1.64 -0.64 -9.20
C ALA A 41 1.28 -1.87 -10.03
N ARG A 42 0.22 -2.61 -9.61
CA ARG A 42 -0.30 -3.77 -10.38
C ARG A 42 -0.76 -3.38 -11.79
N GLY A 43 -1.45 -2.25 -11.93
CA GLY A 43 -1.89 -1.76 -13.23
C GLY A 43 -0.73 -1.40 -14.15
N ASN A 44 0.33 -0.79 -13.60
CA ASN A 44 1.54 -0.46 -14.35
C ASN A 44 2.32 -1.71 -14.77
N ALA A 45 2.46 -2.70 -13.87
CA ALA A 45 3.11 -3.97 -14.19
C ALA A 45 2.40 -4.70 -15.34
N LEU A 46 1.06 -4.75 -15.33
CA LEU A 46 0.29 -5.34 -16.42
C LEU A 46 0.49 -4.58 -17.74
N LYS A 47 0.49 -3.25 -17.71
CA LYS A 47 0.77 -2.43 -18.91
C LYS A 47 2.17 -2.70 -19.45
N PHE A 48 3.16 -2.82 -18.57
CA PHE A 48 4.53 -3.12 -18.96
C PHE A 48 4.65 -4.49 -19.64
N VAL A 49 4.10 -5.54 -19.04
CA VAL A 49 4.08 -6.89 -19.63
C VAL A 49 3.33 -6.91 -20.96
N HIS A 50 2.21 -6.19 -21.05
CA HIS A 50 1.46 -6.06 -22.31
C HIS A 50 2.28 -5.37 -23.41
N GLN A 51 2.91 -4.23 -23.11
CA GLN A 51 3.76 -3.51 -24.06
C GLN A 51 4.95 -4.36 -24.51
N GLN A 52 5.60 -5.05 -23.57
CA GLN A 52 6.70 -5.98 -23.85
C GLN A 52 6.24 -7.14 -24.72
N GLY A 53 5.05 -7.67 -24.48
CA GLY A 53 4.45 -8.74 -25.27
C GLY A 53 4.12 -8.34 -26.70
N VAL A 54 3.53 -7.17 -26.90
CA VAL A 54 3.30 -6.61 -28.25
C VAL A 54 4.63 -6.43 -29.00
N ALA A 55 5.65 -5.87 -28.35
CA ALA A 55 6.97 -5.71 -28.97
C ALA A 55 7.60 -7.06 -29.32
N THR A 56 7.47 -8.06 -28.44
CA THR A 56 7.97 -9.42 -28.66
C THR A 56 7.29 -10.08 -29.84
N LEU A 57 5.95 -10.01 -29.91
CA LEU A 57 5.17 -10.52 -31.03
C LEU A 57 5.60 -9.86 -32.34
N GLN A 58 5.74 -8.54 -32.37
CA GLN A 58 6.19 -7.81 -33.58
C GLN A 58 7.59 -8.21 -34.03
N ILE A 59 8.53 -8.41 -33.10
CA ILE A 59 9.90 -8.84 -33.43
C ILE A 59 9.90 -10.27 -33.99
N ILE A 60 9.12 -11.17 -33.38
CA ILE A 60 9.00 -12.55 -33.86
C ILE A 60 8.32 -12.57 -35.22
N ASP A 61 7.22 -11.84 -35.40
CA ASP A 61 6.47 -11.75 -36.66
C ASP A 61 7.35 -11.21 -37.80
N ALA A 62 8.09 -10.13 -37.56
CA ALA A 62 9.04 -9.56 -38.53
C ALA A 62 10.19 -10.52 -38.87
N SER A 63 10.57 -11.40 -37.93
CA SER A 63 11.61 -12.43 -38.15
C SER A 63 11.05 -13.70 -38.79
N LEU A 64 9.75 -13.97 -38.62
CA LEU A 64 9.07 -15.18 -39.04
C LEU A 64 8.54 -15.06 -40.48
N LEU A 65 7.94 -13.93 -40.82
CA LEU A 65 7.32 -13.68 -42.14
C LEU A 65 8.29 -13.97 -43.32
N PRO A 66 9.55 -13.46 -43.32
CA PRO A 66 10.48 -13.75 -44.42
C PRO A 66 10.82 -15.24 -44.56
N LEU A 67 10.82 -15.99 -43.45
CA LEU A 67 11.09 -17.43 -43.45
C LEU A 67 9.92 -18.26 -44.01
N ILE A 68 8.68 -17.78 -43.87
CA ILE A 68 7.49 -18.41 -44.44
C ILE A 68 7.36 -18.08 -45.93
N GLU A 69 7.73 -16.86 -46.32
CA GLU A 69 7.55 -16.35 -47.69
C GLU A 69 8.70 -16.71 -48.65
N THR A 70 9.83 -17.22 -48.14
CA THR A 70 10.98 -17.61 -48.96
C THR A 70 10.67 -18.79 -49.90
N THR A 71 11.28 -18.77 -51.08
CA THR A 71 11.18 -19.85 -52.08
C THR A 71 11.93 -21.12 -51.65
N ASP A 72 12.96 -20.99 -50.81
CA ASP A 72 13.74 -22.09 -50.21
C ASP A 72 13.27 -22.35 -48.77
N PHE A 73 11.99 -22.69 -48.62
CA PHE A 73 11.36 -22.89 -47.31
C PHE A 73 12.09 -23.98 -46.51
N LYS A 74 12.55 -23.62 -45.31
CA LYS A 74 13.26 -24.53 -44.38
C LYS A 74 12.56 -24.54 -43.04
N LYS A 75 11.87 -25.65 -42.75
CA LYS A 75 11.19 -25.89 -41.47
C LYS A 75 12.13 -25.66 -40.27
N ASP A 76 13.34 -26.21 -40.34
CA ASP A 76 14.38 -26.10 -39.31
C ASP A 76 14.73 -24.65 -38.92
N SER A 77 14.66 -23.71 -39.87
CA SER A 77 14.95 -22.29 -39.61
C SER A 77 13.88 -21.68 -38.70
N ILE A 78 12.61 -22.03 -38.92
CA ILE A 78 11.48 -21.60 -38.09
C ILE A 78 11.58 -22.26 -36.72
N ASP A 79 11.87 -23.56 -36.67
CA ASP A 79 12.08 -24.28 -35.41
C ASP A 79 13.21 -23.67 -34.58
N GLN A 80 14.32 -23.27 -35.22
CA GLN A 80 15.42 -22.61 -34.53
C GLN A 80 15.03 -21.23 -34.02
N LEU A 81 14.26 -20.44 -34.79
CA LEU A 81 13.74 -19.15 -34.38
C LEU A 81 12.84 -19.29 -33.14
N ILE A 82 11.88 -20.21 -33.18
CA ILE A 82 10.92 -20.45 -32.10
C ILE A 82 11.63 -20.96 -30.84
N ARG A 83 12.59 -21.89 -30.97
CA ARG A 83 13.42 -22.33 -29.83
C ARG A 83 14.25 -21.20 -29.23
N LYS A 84 14.85 -20.34 -30.07
CA LYS A 84 15.61 -19.16 -29.58
C LYS A 84 14.70 -18.15 -28.89
N ALA A 85 13.51 -17.91 -29.42
CA ALA A 85 12.52 -17.04 -28.81
C ALA A 85 12.06 -17.59 -27.44
N GLY A 86 11.75 -18.89 -27.35
CA GLY A 86 11.36 -19.55 -26.11
C GLY A 86 12.44 -19.55 -25.02
N ASN A 87 13.72 -19.44 -25.38
CA ASN A 87 14.82 -19.35 -24.40
C ASN A 87 15.05 -17.92 -23.83
N ASN A 88 14.24 -16.94 -24.19
CA ASN A 88 14.33 -15.60 -23.63
C ASN A 88 13.89 -15.60 -22.15
N GLN A 89 14.61 -14.88 -21.29
CA GLN A 89 14.31 -14.78 -19.85
C GLN A 89 12.87 -14.35 -19.51
N TYR A 90 12.22 -13.57 -20.40
CA TYR A 90 10.87 -13.06 -20.20
C TYR A 90 9.76 -13.93 -20.81
N ILE A 91 10.14 -14.93 -21.61
CA ILE A 91 9.23 -15.81 -22.33
C ILE A 91 9.21 -17.17 -21.62
N GLU A 92 8.03 -17.70 -21.37
CA GLU A 92 7.83 -19.05 -20.86
C GLU A 92 7.76 -20.05 -22.02
N PHE A 93 7.02 -19.69 -23.07
CA PHE A 93 6.90 -20.50 -24.27
C PHE A 93 6.48 -19.65 -25.48
N VAL A 94 6.75 -20.18 -26.67
CA VAL A 94 6.25 -19.69 -27.94
C VAL A 94 5.79 -20.88 -28.76
N TYR A 95 4.64 -20.78 -29.41
CA TYR A 95 4.22 -21.78 -30.39
C TYR A 95 3.43 -21.14 -31.54
N ILE A 96 3.42 -21.82 -32.68
CA ILE A 96 2.60 -21.50 -33.84
C ILE A 96 1.54 -22.60 -33.96
N VAL A 97 0.28 -22.19 -34.07
CA VAL A 97 -0.85 -23.09 -34.26
C VAL A 97 -1.48 -22.85 -35.63
N ASP A 98 -1.85 -23.93 -36.33
CA ASP A 98 -2.57 -23.85 -37.60
C ASP A 98 -4.05 -23.47 -37.39
N ARG A 99 -4.81 -23.38 -38.49
CA ARG A 99 -6.25 -23.10 -38.47
C ARG A 99 -7.07 -24.15 -37.70
N ASP A 100 -6.60 -25.39 -37.66
CA ASP A 100 -7.30 -26.53 -37.06
C ASP A 100 -6.95 -26.70 -35.57
N GLY A 101 -6.10 -25.83 -35.01
CA GLY A 101 -5.70 -25.88 -33.61
C GLY A 101 -4.53 -26.82 -33.35
N ARG A 102 -3.78 -27.26 -34.37
CA ARG A 102 -2.60 -28.11 -34.22
C ARG A 102 -1.33 -27.28 -34.14
N VAL A 103 -0.44 -27.64 -33.23
CA VAL A 103 0.85 -26.97 -33.09
C VAL A 103 1.76 -27.34 -34.26
N LEU A 104 2.13 -26.34 -35.06
CA LEU A 104 3.08 -26.47 -36.17
C LEU A 104 4.53 -26.40 -35.68
N HIS A 105 4.78 -25.47 -34.77
CA HIS A 105 6.10 -25.17 -34.21
C HIS A 105 5.96 -24.80 -32.75
N ALA A 106 6.88 -25.23 -31.90
CA ALA A 106 6.85 -24.88 -30.49
C ALA A 106 8.22 -24.85 -29.83
N SER A 107 8.34 -24.00 -28.81
CA SER A 107 9.37 -24.14 -27.79
C SER A 107 8.89 -25.09 -26.69
N SER A 108 9.84 -25.58 -25.88
CA SER A 108 9.52 -26.29 -24.64
C SER A 108 8.51 -25.50 -23.80
N PRO A 109 7.53 -26.16 -23.15
CA PRO A 109 7.32 -27.61 -23.03
C PRO A 109 6.41 -28.23 -24.12
N PHE A 110 5.96 -27.46 -25.11
CA PHE A 110 5.01 -27.93 -26.11
C PHE A 110 5.68 -28.77 -27.20
N HIS A 111 4.94 -29.71 -27.77
CA HIS A 111 5.39 -30.61 -28.83
C HIS A 111 4.64 -30.33 -30.13
N GLU A 112 5.32 -30.49 -31.26
CA GLU A 112 4.67 -30.43 -32.57
C GLU A 112 3.55 -31.47 -32.69
N GLU A 113 2.53 -31.15 -33.49
CA GLU A 113 1.33 -31.95 -33.75
C GLU A 113 0.42 -32.21 -32.53
N SER A 114 0.76 -31.68 -31.36
CA SER A 114 -0.15 -31.68 -30.20
C SER A 114 -1.28 -30.65 -30.40
N PRO A 115 -2.47 -30.89 -29.82
CA PRO A 115 -3.53 -29.87 -29.81
C PRO A 115 -3.05 -28.66 -29.00
N ALA A 116 -3.21 -27.46 -29.57
CA ALA A 116 -2.88 -26.24 -28.88
C ALA A 116 -3.78 -26.04 -27.67
N GLU A 117 -3.18 -25.66 -26.54
CA GLU A 117 -3.92 -25.39 -25.32
C GLU A 117 -4.81 -24.14 -25.44
N TRP A 118 -4.44 -23.22 -26.33
CA TRP A 118 -5.20 -22.01 -26.62
C TRP A 118 -5.09 -21.59 -28.07
N MET A 119 -6.27 -21.37 -28.66
CA MET A 119 -6.44 -20.71 -29.95
C MET A 119 -7.67 -19.80 -29.85
N PRO A 120 -7.51 -18.48 -29.74
CA PRO A 120 -8.63 -17.55 -29.75
C PRO A 120 -9.34 -17.57 -31.11
N GLN A 121 -10.67 -17.48 -31.09
CA GLN A 121 -11.44 -17.32 -32.31
C GLN A 121 -11.29 -15.88 -32.81
N ALA A 122 -10.71 -15.74 -34.01
CA ALA A 122 -10.49 -14.44 -34.62
C ALA A 122 -11.83 -13.71 -34.84
N SER A 123 -12.11 -12.70 -34.02
CA SER A 123 -13.18 -11.74 -34.25
C SER A 123 -12.61 -10.55 -35.04
N SER A 124 -13.37 -10.02 -35.99
CA SER A 124 -12.93 -9.11 -37.08
C SER A 124 -12.17 -7.84 -36.68
N ASP A 125 -12.14 -7.45 -35.40
CA ASP A 125 -11.78 -6.10 -34.98
C ASP A 125 -10.43 -5.99 -34.24
N ASN A 126 -9.83 -7.13 -33.82
CA ASN A 126 -8.59 -7.10 -33.06
C ASN A 126 -7.60 -8.19 -33.52
N ASN A 127 -6.38 -7.78 -33.91
CA ASN A 127 -5.34 -8.69 -34.42
C ASN A 127 -4.53 -9.38 -33.31
N ILE A 128 -4.58 -8.83 -32.08
CA ILE A 128 -3.85 -9.34 -30.92
C ILE A 128 -4.83 -9.71 -29.81
N PHE A 129 -4.84 -10.98 -29.44
CA PHE A 129 -5.63 -11.53 -28.34
C PHE A 129 -4.73 -11.71 -27.14
N TYR A 130 -5.30 -11.62 -25.94
CA TYR A 130 -4.55 -11.87 -24.71
C TYR A 130 -5.43 -12.51 -23.63
N ARG A 131 -4.81 -13.28 -22.74
CA ARG A 131 -5.43 -13.78 -21.51
C ARG A 131 -4.38 -14.01 -20.42
N ILE A 132 -4.83 -14.04 -19.17
CA ILE A 132 -3.98 -14.37 -18.02
C ILE A 132 -4.28 -15.79 -17.60
N LYS A 133 -3.29 -16.67 -17.66
CA LYS A 133 -3.41 -18.06 -17.23
C LYS A 133 -2.78 -18.22 -15.85
N LYS A 134 -3.58 -18.70 -14.89
CA LYS A 134 -3.12 -19.02 -13.54
C LYS A 134 -3.02 -20.54 -13.42
N LEU A 135 -1.81 -21.05 -13.22
CA LEU A 135 -1.60 -22.47 -12.91
C LEU A 135 -1.45 -22.63 -11.40
N PRO A 136 -1.82 -23.80 -10.83
CA PRO A 136 -1.86 -24.00 -9.38
C PRO A 136 -0.55 -23.81 -8.61
N ASP A 137 0.63 -23.84 -9.25
CA ASP A 137 1.93 -23.77 -8.56
C ASP A 137 3.00 -22.96 -9.34
N THR A 138 2.61 -22.28 -10.42
CA THR A 138 3.55 -21.47 -11.22
C THR A 138 3.09 -20.03 -11.32
N MET A 139 4.06 -19.15 -11.60
CA MET A 139 3.77 -17.73 -11.80
C MET A 139 2.68 -17.55 -12.87
N PRO A 140 1.77 -16.57 -12.71
CA PRO A 140 0.77 -16.30 -13.72
C PRO A 140 1.45 -15.97 -15.05
N ILE A 141 0.95 -16.57 -16.13
CA ILE A 141 1.49 -16.40 -17.48
C ILE A 141 0.57 -15.44 -18.23
N TYR A 142 1.16 -14.41 -18.84
CA TYR A 142 0.46 -13.54 -19.77
C TYR A 142 0.56 -14.12 -21.17
N GLU A 143 -0.52 -14.72 -21.65
CA GLU A 143 -0.56 -15.31 -22.98
C GLU A 143 -1.06 -14.28 -23.98
N MET A 144 -0.32 -14.08 -25.06
CA MET A 144 -0.72 -13.24 -26.18
C MET A 144 -0.70 -14.05 -27.46
N ALA A 145 -1.66 -13.80 -28.34
CA ALA A 145 -1.78 -14.48 -29.61
C ALA A 145 -2.03 -13.47 -30.73
N GLN A 146 -1.32 -13.62 -31.84
CA GLN A 146 -1.45 -12.78 -33.02
C GLN A 146 -1.65 -13.65 -34.25
N LYS A 147 -2.58 -13.24 -35.12
CA LYS A 147 -2.76 -13.88 -36.43
C LYS A 147 -1.56 -13.56 -37.33
N ILE A 148 -0.96 -14.60 -37.92
CA ILE A 148 0.06 -14.44 -38.96
C ILE A 148 -0.68 -14.08 -40.25
N ILE A 149 -0.40 -12.88 -40.77
CA ILE A 149 -0.99 -12.39 -42.02
C ILE A 149 0.17 -12.31 -43.02
N PRO A 150 0.33 -13.31 -43.90
CA PRO A 150 1.28 -13.22 -45.00
C PRO A 150 1.00 -11.96 -45.81
N VAL A 151 2.04 -11.25 -46.24
CA VAL A 151 1.84 -10.05 -47.04
C VAL A 151 1.24 -10.50 -48.37
N ASP A 152 0.08 -9.94 -48.72
CA ASP A 152 -0.60 -10.20 -49.99
C ASP A 152 0.15 -9.46 -51.11
N ASN A 153 1.35 -9.94 -51.40
CA ASN A 153 2.16 -9.42 -52.49
C ASN A 153 1.66 -10.06 -53.79
N ASN A 154 0.57 -9.51 -54.29
CA ASN A 154 0.12 -9.63 -55.67
C ASN A 154 1.22 -9.22 -56.70
N GLU A 155 2.32 -8.60 -56.25
CA GLU A 155 3.54 -8.38 -57.04
C GLU A 155 4.56 -9.54 -56.99
N THR A 156 4.73 -10.25 -55.87
CA THR A 156 5.64 -11.42 -55.81
C THR A 156 5.09 -12.60 -56.62
N GLY A 157 3.76 -12.69 -56.75
CA GLY A 157 3.10 -13.63 -57.66
C GLY A 157 3.39 -13.38 -59.15
N LYS A 158 3.80 -12.17 -59.55
CA LYS A 158 4.19 -11.86 -60.94
C LYS A 158 5.60 -12.37 -61.29
N TRP A 159 6.52 -12.36 -60.34
CA TRP A 159 7.89 -12.89 -60.52
C TRP A 159 7.97 -14.41 -60.43
N ILE A 160 7.00 -15.05 -59.76
CA ILE A 160 6.83 -16.50 -59.71
C ILE A 160 5.78 -16.89 -60.75
N SER A 161 5.98 -16.50 -62.01
CA SER A 161 5.03 -16.79 -63.10
C SER A 161 5.06 -18.26 -63.56
N ASN A 162 5.88 -19.10 -62.93
CA ASN A 162 5.84 -20.55 -63.05
C ASN A 162 6.52 -21.17 -61.80
N PRO A 163 5.80 -21.34 -60.68
CA PRO A 163 6.33 -22.20 -59.62
C PRO A 163 6.49 -23.61 -60.22
N PRO A 164 7.59 -24.33 -59.94
CA PRO A 164 7.70 -25.73 -60.33
C PRO A 164 6.45 -26.48 -59.85
N PRO A 165 5.88 -27.43 -60.62
CA PRO A 165 4.60 -28.10 -60.31
C PRO A 165 4.54 -28.81 -58.94
N HIS A 166 5.64 -28.86 -58.19
CA HIS A 166 5.79 -29.53 -56.90
C HIS A 166 6.67 -28.73 -55.93
N SER A 167 6.52 -27.39 -55.85
CA SER A 167 7.28 -26.62 -54.86
C SER A 167 6.75 -26.90 -53.44
N THR A 168 7.61 -27.49 -52.61
CA THR A 168 7.39 -27.69 -51.17
C THR A 168 7.08 -26.37 -50.46
N ALA A 169 7.61 -25.25 -50.97
CA ALA A 169 7.35 -23.91 -50.46
C ALA A 169 5.88 -23.47 -50.56
N LEU A 170 5.16 -23.82 -51.64
CA LEU A 170 3.75 -23.44 -51.79
C LEU A 170 2.84 -24.22 -50.83
N ALA A 171 3.11 -25.52 -50.67
CA ALA A 171 2.41 -26.36 -49.71
C ALA A 171 2.70 -25.93 -48.27
N ALA A 172 3.95 -25.58 -47.96
CA ALA A 172 4.34 -25.04 -46.66
C ALA A 172 3.61 -23.73 -46.36
N ARG A 173 3.58 -22.77 -47.30
CA ARG A 173 2.86 -21.49 -47.13
C ARG A 173 1.38 -21.67 -46.81
N LYS A 174 0.71 -22.63 -47.45
CA LYS A 174 -0.70 -22.98 -47.15
C LYS A 174 -0.90 -23.44 -45.71
N GLY A 175 0.07 -24.15 -45.12
CA GLY A 175 0.01 -24.57 -43.73
C GLY A 175 0.00 -23.41 -42.73
N TYR A 176 0.52 -22.24 -43.12
CA TYR A 176 0.52 -21.03 -42.30
C TYR A 176 -0.65 -20.08 -42.60
N GLU A 177 -1.55 -20.41 -43.52
CA GLU A 177 -2.71 -19.59 -43.81
C GLU A 177 -3.65 -19.52 -42.59
N ASN A 178 -3.80 -18.32 -42.04
CA ASN A 178 -4.53 -18.08 -40.78
C ASN A 178 -3.91 -18.79 -39.56
N ALA A 179 -2.63 -19.16 -39.63
CA ALA A 179 -1.91 -19.62 -38.45
C ALA A 179 -1.79 -18.49 -37.42
N MET A 180 -1.61 -18.88 -36.17
CA MET A 180 -1.55 -17.96 -35.06
C MET A 180 -0.27 -18.18 -34.27
N LEU A 181 0.46 -17.10 -34.04
CA LEU A 181 1.61 -17.07 -33.17
C LEU A 181 1.13 -16.81 -31.74
N VAL A 182 1.47 -17.69 -30.81
CA VAL A 182 1.16 -17.56 -29.39
C VAL A 182 2.45 -17.45 -28.59
N VAL A 183 2.50 -16.49 -27.68
CA VAL A 183 3.63 -16.23 -26.78
C VAL A 183 3.10 -16.18 -25.35
N GLY A 184 3.68 -17.00 -24.47
CA GLY A 184 3.46 -16.93 -23.03
C GLY A 184 4.58 -16.14 -22.36
N LEU A 185 4.25 -15.04 -21.69
CA LEU A 185 5.22 -14.20 -20.98
C LEU A 185 5.16 -14.46 -19.48
N LYS A 186 6.33 -14.51 -18.85
CA LYS A 186 6.45 -14.58 -17.40
C LYS A 186 6.04 -13.23 -16.79
N MET A 187 5.16 -13.25 -15.81
CA MET A 187 4.80 -12.05 -15.04
C MET A 187 5.75 -11.76 -13.87
N SER A 188 7.06 -11.97 -14.02
CA SER A 188 8.04 -11.80 -12.93
C SER A 188 8.05 -10.37 -12.34
N SER A 189 7.83 -9.34 -13.16
CA SER A 189 7.69 -7.95 -12.71
C SER A 189 6.44 -7.67 -11.88
N PHE A 190 5.40 -8.52 -12.00
CA PHE A 190 4.19 -8.45 -11.16
C PHE A 190 4.46 -8.89 -9.71
N GLU A 191 5.47 -9.74 -9.51
CA GLU A 191 5.94 -10.16 -8.20
C GLU A 191 6.91 -9.13 -7.59
N MET A 192 7.77 -8.50 -8.41
CA MET A 192 8.62 -7.38 -7.97
C MET A 192 7.79 -6.21 -7.41
N ALA A 193 6.65 -5.92 -8.04
CA ALA A 193 5.69 -4.92 -7.54
C ALA A 193 4.99 -5.32 -6.22
N GLN A 194 5.04 -6.60 -5.83
CA GLN A 194 4.52 -7.05 -4.53
C GLN A 194 5.58 -7.10 -3.44
N HIS A 195 6.81 -7.51 -3.77
CA HIS A 195 7.82 -7.80 -2.76
C HIS A 195 8.54 -6.56 -2.22
N GLU A 196 8.85 -5.58 -3.07
CA GLU A 196 9.52 -4.35 -2.61
C GLU A 196 8.59 -3.46 -1.78
N ASP A 197 7.32 -3.36 -2.16
CA ASP A 197 6.36 -2.49 -1.48
C ASP A 197 5.92 -3.04 -0.11
N PHE A 198 5.99 -4.35 0.12
CA PHE A 198 5.50 -4.96 1.36
C PHE A 198 6.39 -4.66 2.57
N HIS A 199 7.72 -4.72 2.39
CA HIS A 199 8.66 -4.37 3.46
C HIS A 199 8.55 -2.90 3.85
N HIS A 200 8.47 -2.01 2.86
CA HIS A 200 8.27 -0.58 3.10
C HIS A 200 6.93 -0.31 3.80
N ALA A 201 5.86 -1.01 3.43
CA ALA A 201 4.55 -0.89 4.09
C ALA A 201 4.60 -1.35 5.56
N ILE A 202 5.22 -2.49 5.87
CA ILE A 202 5.34 -3.00 7.25
C ILE A 202 6.13 -2.04 8.12
N ILE A 203 7.26 -1.52 7.64
CA ILE A 203 8.10 -0.57 8.37
C ILE A 203 7.30 0.70 8.68
N MET A 204 6.54 1.19 7.71
CA MET A 204 5.70 2.38 7.89
C MET A 204 4.60 2.14 8.93
N VAL A 205 3.89 1.00 8.88
CA VAL A 205 2.87 0.62 9.88
C VAL A 205 3.45 0.53 11.27
N SER A 206 4.63 -0.06 11.42
CA SER A 206 5.28 -0.25 12.73
C SER A 206 5.77 1.07 13.35
N ILE A 207 6.35 1.98 12.56
CA ILE A 207 6.64 3.36 13.00
C ILE A 207 5.34 4.05 13.48
N LEU A 208 4.24 3.83 12.76
CA LEU A 208 2.95 4.46 13.05
C LEU A 208 2.34 3.94 14.36
N VAL A 209 2.41 2.64 14.60
CA VAL A 209 2.00 2.01 15.88
C VAL A 209 2.83 2.56 17.04
N ALA A 210 4.15 2.71 16.86
CA ALA A 210 5.03 3.26 17.88
C ALA A 210 4.67 4.72 18.25
N LEU A 211 4.40 5.57 17.25
CA LEU A 211 3.97 6.95 17.47
C LEU A 211 2.59 7.04 18.15
N GLY A 212 1.65 6.19 17.74
CA GLY A 212 0.32 6.08 18.38
C GLY A 212 0.43 5.67 19.85
N ALA A 213 1.22 4.63 20.14
CA ALA A 213 1.46 4.17 21.50
C ALA A 213 2.14 5.26 22.38
N GLY A 214 3.13 5.97 21.81
CA GLY A 214 3.77 7.10 22.49
C GLY A 214 2.78 8.20 22.87
N THR A 215 1.83 8.50 21.99
CA THR A 215 0.80 9.51 22.25
C THR A 215 -0.14 9.10 23.38
N ILE A 216 -0.61 7.85 23.38
CA ILE A 216 -1.44 7.30 24.45
C ILE A 216 -0.68 7.32 25.79
N PHE A 217 0.60 6.95 25.76
CA PHE A 217 1.48 7.00 26.94
C PHE A 217 1.59 8.43 27.51
N PHE A 218 1.87 9.43 26.67
CA PHE A 218 1.95 10.83 27.12
C PHE A 218 0.63 11.36 27.69
N ILE A 219 -0.51 11.00 27.10
CA ILE A 219 -1.84 11.35 27.65
C ILE A 219 -2.01 10.77 29.06
N PHE A 220 -1.58 9.53 29.27
CA PHE A 220 -1.66 8.88 30.58
C PHE A 220 -0.75 9.54 31.62
N VAL A 221 0.49 9.88 31.23
CA VAL A 221 1.45 10.59 32.10
C VAL A 221 0.92 11.96 32.51
N ILE A 222 0.36 12.73 31.57
CA ILE A 222 -0.21 14.06 31.85
C ILE A 222 -1.41 13.94 32.80
N HIS A 223 -2.29 12.96 32.60
CA HIS A 223 -3.40 12.69 33.52
C HIS A 223 -2.91 12.31 34.92
N GLY A 224 -1.86 11.48 35.03
CA GLY A 224 -1.25 11.09 36.29
C GLY A 224 -0.66 12.27 37.05
N TYR A 225 0.08 13.14 36.35
CA TYR A 225 0.69 14.35 36.91
C TYR A 225 -0.37 15.32 37.47
N HIS A 226 -1.48 15.51 36.74
CA HIS A 226 -2.59 16.35 37.22
C HIS A 226 -3.39 15.75 38.38
N ARG A 227 -3.51 14.41 38.47
CA ARG A 227 -4.13 13.75 39.63
C ARG A 227 -3.32 13.91 40.90
N MET A 228 -1.98 13.88 40.80
CA MET A 228 -1.10 13.99 41.96
C MET A 228 -1.09 15.41 42.54
N ASN A 229 -1.13 16.45 41.70
CA ASN A 229 -1.17 17.84 42.14
C ASN A 229 -2.51 18.30 42.74
N ARG A 230 -3.60 17.53 42.59
CA ARG A 230 -4.85 17.80 43.33
C ARG A 230 -4.77 17.41 44.80
N ARG A 231 -3.99 16.37 45.14
CA ARG A 231 -3.84 15.92 46.54
C ARG A 231 -3.04 16.88 47.41
N LEU A 232 -2.09 17.62 46.83
CA LEU A 232 -1.30 18.62 47.57
C LEU A 232 -2.08 19.92 47.85
N ARG A 233 -3.24 20.12 47.20
CA ARG A 233 -4.10 21.29 47.47
C ARG A 233 -5.10 21.03 48.61
N GLU A 234 -5.45 19.77 48.86
CA GLU A 234 -6.35 19.38 49.95
C GLU A 234 -5.65 19.35 51.34
N THR A 235 -4.33 19.17 51.40
CA THR A 235 -3.60 19.16 52.68
C THR A 235 -3.43 20.56 53.30
N GLN A 236 -3.52 21.64 52.53
CA GLN A 236 -3.45 23.00 53.07
C GLN A 236 -4.80 23.52 53.60
N GLU A 237 -5.93 23.03 53.10
CA GLU A 237 -7.25 23.41 53.60
C GLU A 237 -7.65 22.67 54.87
N TYR A 238 -7.15 21.44 55.09
CA TYR A 238 -7.45 20.67 56.29
C TYR A 238 -6.93 21.35 57.57
N THR A 239 -5.71 21.89 57.55
CA THR A 239 -5.15 22.61 58.71
C THR A 239 -5.87 23.94 58.97
N ARG A 240 -6.35 24.61 57.92
CA ARG A 240 -7.09 25.87 58.06
C ARG A 240 -8.49 25.66 58.65
N HIS A 241 -9.19 24.61 58.22
CA HIS A 241 -10.53 24.30 58.72
C HIS A 241 -10.54 23.68 60.13
N VAL A 242 -9.52 22.92 60.54
CA VAL A 242 -9.45 22.42 61.92
C VAL A 242 -9.23 23.55 62.93
N VAL A 243 -8.45 24.58 62.57
CA VAL A 243 -8.21 25.74 63.46
C VAL A 243 -9.43 26.68 63.52
N GLU A 244 -10.17 26.86 62.42
CA GLU A 244 -11.38 27.70 62.38
C GLU A 244 -12.65 27.03 62.96
N SER A 245 -12.70 25.70 63.08
CA SER A 245 -13.90 24.98 63.56
C SER A 245 -13.81 24.44 65.00
N MET A 246 -12.75 24.74 65.74
CA MET A 246 -12.67 24.38 67.15
C MET A 246 -13.69 25.20 67.97
N ALA A 247 -14.61 24.49 68.65
CA ALA A 247 -15.63 25.06 69.53
C ALA A 247 -15.10 25.60 70.88
N SER A 248 -13.79 25.75 71.02
CA SER A 248 -13.14 26.39 72.17
C SER A 248 -12.38 27.63 71.68
N GLY A 249 -12.60 28.76 72.37
CA GLY A 249 -11.73 29.92 72.22
C GLY A 249 -10.31 29.54 72.62
N LEU A 250 -9.35 29.77 71.71
CA LEU A 250 -7.93 29.56 71.98
C LEU A 250 -7.30 30.91 72.26
N LEU A 251 -6.71 31.06 73.46
CA LEU A 251 -5.94 32.22 73.88
C LEU A 251 -4.62 31.72 74.47
N SER A 252 -3.51 32.09 73.86
CA SER A 252 -2.17 31.77 74.37
C SER A 252 -1.57 33.01 75.03
N ILE A 253 -1.01 32.86 76.24
CA ILE A 253 -0.34 33.93 76.98
C ILE A 253 1.11 33.55 77.29
N ASP A 254 2.01 34.54 77.34
CA ASP A 254 3.39 34.35 77.77
C ASP A 254 3.53 34.26 79.30
N GLU A 255 4.72 33.92 79.78
CA GLU A 255 5.04 33.82 81.22
C GLU A 255 4.90 35.17 81.97
N ASN A 256 4.75 36.28 81.24
CA ASN A 256 4.56 37.63 81.76
C ASN A 256 3.11 38.13 81.65
N GLY A 257 2.16 37.29 81.20
CA GLY A 257 0.74 37.61 81.09
C GLY A 257 0.30 38.27 79.77
N ASN A 258 1.16 38.37 78.75
CA ASN A 258 0.81 38.99 77.46
C ASN A 258 0.20 37.99 76.47
N VAL A 259 -0.80 38.40 75.70
CA VAL A 259 -1.46 37.55 74.70
C VAL A 259 -0.58 37.37 73.45
N LEU A 260 -0.26 36.13 73.10
CA LEU A 260 0.59 35.74 71.95
C LEU A 260 -0.21 35.34 70.71
N SER A 261 -1.41 34.78 70.89
CA SER A 261 -2.23 34.26 69.80
C SER A 261 -3.67 34.06 70.26
N PHE A 262 -4.63 34.42 69.41
CA PHE A 262 -6.05 34.17 69.63
C PHE A 262 -6.76 33.69 68.35
N ASN A 263 -7.82 32.90 68.49
CA ASN A 263 -8.77 32.63 67.40
C ASN A 263 -10.01 33.54 67.50
N ASN A 264 -10.79 33.65 66.41
CA ASN A 264 -11.94 34.55 66.35
C ASN A 264 -13.01 34.24 67.42
N LEU A 265 -13.15 32.97 67.81
CA LEU A 265 -14.10 32.52 68.83
C LEU A 265 -13.70 32.99 70.25
N ALA A 266 -12.40 33.14 70.53
CA ALA A 266 -11.90 33.71 71.78
C ALA A 266 -12.24 35.21 71.90
N LEU A 267 -12.14 35.97 70.80
CA LEU A 267 -12.55 37.39 70.78
C LEU A 267 -14.04 37.56 71.03
N GLU A 268 -14.86 36.67 70.45
CA GLU A 268 -16.32 36.72 70.57
C GLU A 268 -16.80 36.45 72.00
N PHE A 269 -16.15 35.54 72.73
CA PHE A 269 -16.46 35.29 74.15
C PHE A 269 -16.02 36.42 75.10
N ILE A 270 -14.96 37.16 74.76
CA ILE A 270 -14.40 38.23 75.61
C ILE A 270 -15.05 39.59 75.29
N GLY A 271 -15.88 39.66 74.25
CA GLY A 271 -16.73 40.82 73.95
C GLY A 271 -15.96 42.08 73.48
N GLN A 272 -14.75 41.92 72.93
CA GLN A 272 -13.91 43.03 72.47
C GLN A 272 -13.48 42.89 71.00
N SER A 273 -13.36 44.04 70.33
CA SER A 273 -12.86 44.18 68.96
C SER A 273 -11.34 44.10 68.91
N SER A 274 -10.78 43.48 67.86
CA SER A 274 -9.37 43.11 67.67
C SER A 274 -8.35 44.26 67.66
N VAL A 275 -8.77 45.49 67.95
CA VAL A 275 -7.94 46.71 67.93
C VAL A 275 -7.45 47.09 69.34
N ASP A 276 -8.00 46.50 70.41
CA ASP A 276 -7.68 46.88 71.80
C ASP A 276 -6.84 45.83 72.57
N MET A 277 -6.58 44.66 71.98
CA MET A 277 -5.88 43.54 72.64
C MET A 277 -4.35 43.66 72.65
N ASP A 278 -3.74 44.53 71.84
CA ASP A 278 -2.28 44.79 71.86
C ASP A 278 -1.83 45.54 73.14
N ARG A 279 -2.75 45.90 74.04
CA ARG A 279 -2.47 46.61 75.31
C ARG A 279 -3.06 45.95 76.55
N PHE A 280 -3.64 44.75 76.43
CA PHE A 280 -4.25 44.08 77.58
C PHE A 280 -3.19 43.33 78.39
N ASN A 281 -2.85 43.89 79.56
CA ASN A 281 -2.04 43.23 80.59
C ASN A 281 -3.00 42.84 81.73
N LEU A 282 -3.25 41.54 81.89
CA LEU A 282 -4.13 41.02 82.93
C LEU A 282 -3.32 40.80 84.21
N GLN A 283 -3.23 41.84 85.04
CA GLN A 283 -2.88 41.72 86.47
C GLN A 283 -4.13 41.50 87.31
#